data_AF-A0A9P5NCV7-F1
#
_entry.id   AF-A0A9P5NCV7-F1
#
_cell.length_a   1.000
_cell.length_b   1.000
_cell.length_c   1.000
_cell.angle_alpha   90.00
_cell.angle_beta   90.00
_cell.angle_gamma   90.00
#
_symmetry.space_group_name_H-M   'P 1'
#
loop_
_entity.id
_entity.type
_entity.pdbx_description
1 polymer ?
#
loop_
_entity_poly.entity_id
_entity_poly.type
_entity_poly.pdbx_seq_one_letter_code
_entity_poly.pdbx_strand_id
1 'polypeptide(L)'
;MNRTHPHTHSHNTHSSNSNDAFPSPSSSLANLAIIPPNARAIETSSSPIAKYDELHAVEYNGDGNSTTRTMTMPTPPMTYSSGRTTLAMFHPHEHDSTQRLPLPASPTLVPGSPISHSHPHSLSQSNSNAKTNPSHTPPTPPFSNNFLDKNDEALRNARRLYLKIYAKGTFAVIVTIFIVFSLYWGSLWKIPAHAMKGWIVNFDGGPIGARVVNDLSAASGRSILWEVVPSTRFPNGPPDVISALKDNQAWVAVSINPGSSARYQNSLENPDPNYDGSAVVTAYGVEGRNENAFRVLIRPYMYNTLEPILTNYSATLGSQLVSSNSSASAADLVSLLSISPQTVTYPVGYTLVNLIPFAQPVASAVVFVGLIYLLILSFFIVAIAYNARHVSGLNNLLSLRSLIIVRLVSSMTGYFFLSFFYSLLNVAFKLNLSRKYGHAGFVIFWMLNWMGMLSVGLALESLITVLGPKWIPFFMIGWIIVNVSVCVFPIDVLPKFFRYGYAVPFYNISNSIRSITFGTKNTLGLNFGVLFIWVFISCLTLPAIQWFVRRQEARAKMGAGAGAAQGNGHEAHKVRSHPSSTTSTPELKSQSGPPHTHTHVEVVGSDQEKQSGR
;
A
#
# COMPACT_ATOMS: atom_id res chain seq x y z
N MET A 1 76.38 21.52 -18.71
CA MET A 1 75.94 22.31 -19.88
C MET A 1 74.65 23.06 -19.55
N ASN A 2 74.56 24.31 -20.02
CA ASN A 2 73.36 25.15 -20.18
C ASN A 2 72.19 24.42 -20.91
N ARG A 3 70.92 24.88 -20.96
CA ARG A 3 70.29 26.17 -20.57
C ARG A 3 68.77 26.04 -20.37
N THR A 4 68.23 27.00 -19.64
CA THR A 4 66.82 27.45 -19.46
C THR A 4 66.05 27.84 -20.76
N HIS A 5 64.69 27.71 -20.72
CA HIS A 5 63.59 28.63 -21.18
C HIS A 5 63.75 29.61 -22.39
N PRO A 6 62.68 30.32 -22.82
CA PRO A 6 61.31 29.94 -23.21
C PRO A 6 60.96 30.57 -24.60
N HIS A 7 59.69 30.58 -25.05
CA HIS A 7 59.19 31.71 -25.88
C HIS A 7 57.65 31.83 -25.88
N THR A 8 57.18 33.05 -25.61
CA THR A 8 55.80 33.54 -25.82
C THR A 8 55.74 34.40 -27.08
N HIS A 9 54.60 34.44 -27.77
CA HIS A 9 54.21 35.61 -28.57
C HIS A 9 52.70 35.84 -28.53
N SER A 10 52.32 37.11 -28.70
CA SER A 10 51.00 37.70 -28.46
C SER A 10 50.44 38.38 -29.73
N HIS A 11 49.23 38.94 -29.60
CA HIS A 11 48.51 39.80 -30.57
C HIS A 11 47.81 39.07 -31.76
N ASN A 12 46.67 39.54 -32.29
CA ASN A 12 45.92 40.75 -31.96
C ASN A 12 44.38 40.65 -32.15
N THR A 13 43.72 41.62 -31.52
CA THR A 13 42.29 41.98 -31.50
C THR A 13 41.59 42.18 -32.86
N HIS A 14 40.28 41.94 -32.92
CA HIS A 14 39.33 42.94 -33.42
C HIS A 14 37.92 42.80 -32.79
N SER A 15 37.27 43.94 -32.57
CA SER A 15 35.98 44.11 -31.88
C SER A 15 34.80 44.38 -32.84
N SER A 16 33.57 44.15 -32.37
CA SER A 16 32.51 45.19 -32.33
C SER A 16 31.27 44.77 -31.52
N ASN A 17 30.61 45.77 -30.95
CA ASN A 17 29.44 45.74 -30.04
C ASN A 17 28.14 45.28 -30.74
N SER A 18 27.05 44.84 -30.08
CA SER A 18 26.27 45.69 -29.14
C SER A 18 25.17 45.01 -28.30
N ASN A 19 25.00 45.58 -27.09
CA ASN A 19 23.77 45.84 -26.31
C ASN A 19 22.98 44.74 -25.55
N ASP A 20 22.97 44.94 -24.21
CA ASP A 20 21.83 44.93 -23.27
C ASP A 20 21.07 43.62 -22.95
N ALA A 21 20.70 43.28 -21.70
CA ALA A 21 21.05 43.83 -20.39
C ALA A 21 20.84 42.78 -19.24
N PHE A 22 21.48 43.02 -18.09
CA PHE A 22 21.29 42.34 -16.79
C PHE A 22 19.89 42.70 -16.16
N PRO A 23 19.38 42.05 -15.07
CA PRO A 23 20.17 41.49 -13.97
C PRO A 23 19.74 40.18 -13.28
N SER A 24 20.76 39.46 -12.81
CA SER A 24 20.73 38.72 -11.54
C SER A 24 20.91 39.65 -10.33
N PRO A 25 20.18 39.46 -9.21
CA PRO A 25 20.60 39.98 -7.91
C PRO A 25 21.33 38.91 -7.08
N SER A 26 22.23 39.39 -6.23
CA SER A 26 23.21 38.63 -5.47
C SER A 26 22.74 38.20 -4.07
N SER A 27 23.52 37.28 -3.50
CA SER A 27 23.56 36.87 -2.09
C SER A 27 23.56 38.01 -1.06
N SER A 28 22.92 37.77 0.10
CA SER A 28 23.37 38.36 1.36
C SER A 28 22.98 37.53 2.59
N LEU A 29 23.96 37.34 3.48
CA LEU A 29 23.89 37.00 4.91
C LEU A 29 23.37 35.62 5.38
N ALA A 30 24.29 34.95 6.07
CA ALA A 30 24.07 33.81 6.95
C ALA A 30 23.25 34.19 8.20
N ASN A 31 22.52 33.20 8.74
CA ASN A 31 22.68 32.84 10.15
C ASN A 31 22.18 31.40 10.40
N LEU A 32 23.04 30.58 11.00
CA LEU A 32 22.70 29.24 11.49
C LEU A 32 21.97 29.38 12.83
N ALA A 33 20.70 29.01 12.88
CA ALA A 33 19.98 28.83 14.14
C ALA A 33 20.31 27.46 14.75
N ILE A 34 21.41 27.40 15.50
CA ILE A 34 21.64 26.34 16.48
C ILE A 34 20.70 26.63 17.67
N ILE A 35 19.89 25.66 18.08
CA ILE A 35 19.04 25.77 19.27
C ILE A 35 19.81 25.16 20.45
N PRO A 36 20.31 25.96 21.42
CA PRO A 36 20.89 25.42 22.64
C PRO A 36 19.80 24.95 23.61
N PRO A 37 19.92 23.76 24.22
CA PRO A 37 18.98 23.29 25.24
C PRO A 37 19.39 23.82 26.61
N ASN A 38 19.07 25.08 26.94
CA ASN A 38 19.07 25.57 28.33
C ASN A 38 18.33 26.92 28.48
N ALA A 39 17.08 26.84 28.93
CA ALA A 39 16.35 27.97 29.51
C ALA A 39 15.36 27.42 30.57
N ARG A 40 15.82 27.29 31.82
CA ARG A 40 14.98 27.06 32.99
C ARG A 40 14.96 28.33 33.83
N ALA A 41 13.81 28.99 33.92
CA ALA A 41 13.55 29.94 34.99
C ALA A 41 13.30 29.18 36.30
N ILE A 42 13.70 29.77 37.42
CA ILE A 42 13.53 29.22 38.77
C ILE A 42 12.31 29.91 39.39
N GLU A 43 11.27 29.15 39.72
CA GLU A 43 10.23 29.58 40.66
C GLU A 43 9.88 28.47 41.66
N THR A 44 9.49 28.89 42.86
CA THR A 44 9.44 28.08 44.08
C THR A 44 8.02 27.64 44.46
N SER A 45 7.89 26.36 44.83
CA SER A 45 6.85 25.77 45.71
C SER A 45 5.41 26.32 45.65
N SER A 46 4.52 25.59 44.98
CA SER A 46 3.31 25.03 45.59
C SER A 46 2.54 24.16 44.59
N SER A 47 1.85 23.12 45.08
CA SER A 47 0.77 22.43 44.35
C SER A 47 -0.55 23.15 44.66
N PRO A 48 -1.64 23.06 43.85
CA PRO A 48 -1.92 21.94 42.93
C PRO A 48 -2.64 22.29 41.59
N ILE A 49 -2.94 21.24 40.80
CA ILE A 49 -3.95 21.15 39.73
C ILE A 49 -3.65 21.87 38.39
N ALA A 50 -4.08 21.22 37.31
CA ALA A 50 -3.77 21.54 35.93
C ALA A 50 -4.29 22.89 35.41
N LYS A 51 -3.46 23.54 34.57
CA LYS A 51 -3.88 24.33 33.40
C LYS A 51 -2.75 24.37 32.35
N TYR A 52 -3.13 24.56 31.10
CA TYR A 52 -2.21 24.72 29.96
C TYR A 52 -1.91 26.21 29.78
N ASP A 53 -0.66 26.56 29.47
CA ASP A 53 -0.28 27.94 29.11
C ASP A 53 -0.72 28.28 27.68
N GLU A 54 -1.45 29.39 27.54
CA GLU A 54 -1.69 30.04 26.25
C GLU A 54 -0.59 31.09 25.99
N LEU A 55 0.16 30.93 24.89
CA LEU A 55 1.11 31.93 24.44
C LEU A 55 0.38 33.08 23.75
N HIS A 56 0.29 34.23 24.43
CA HIS A 56 -0.22 35.47 23.83
C HIS A 56 0.79 36.07 22.83
N ALA A 57 0.37 36.25 21.58
CA ALA A 57 1.02 37.15 20.64
C ALA A 57 0.30 38.50 20.66
N VAL A 58 1.03 39.59 20.93
CA VAL A 58 0.52 40.96 20.84
C VAL A 58 1.00 41.56 19.52
N GLU A 59 0.06 41.85 18.62
CA GLU A 59 0.32 42.55 17.36
C GLU A 59 -0.03 44.02 17.52
N TYR A 60 0.97 44.90 17.40
CA TYR A 60 0.78 46.35 17.47
C TYR A 60 0.39 46.90 16.09
N ASN A 61 -0.85 47.39 15.96
CA ASN A 61 -1.20 48.31 14.89
C ASN A 61 -1.12 49.76 15.40
N GLY A 62 -0.54 50.63 14.56
CA GLY A 62 -0.36 52.04 14.86
C GLY A 62 -1.66 52.83 14.74
N ASP A 63 -2.45 52.82 15.80
CA ASP A 63 -3.34 53.91 16.24
C ASP A 63 -3.86 53.54 17.64
N GLY A 64 -3.45 54.29 18.66
CA GLY A 64 -3.45 53.84 20.06
C GLY A 64 -4.81 53.79 20.74
N ASN A 65 -5.68 52.83 20.38
CA ASN A 65 -6.94 52.60 21.10
C ASN A 65 -7.37 51.11 21.08
N SER A 66 -7.38 50.47 22.24
CA SER A 66 -7.72 49.04 22.38
C SER A 66 -9.23 48.81 22.55
N THR A 67 -9.82 47.92 21.73
CA THR A 67 -11.17 47.40 21.98
C THR A 67 -11.17 45.87 22.06
N THR A 68 -11.41 45.34 23.26
CA THR A 68 -11.48 43.89 23.50
C THR A 68 -12.85 43.36 23.09
N ARG A 69 -12.89 42.37 22.19
CA ARG A 69 -14.11 41.61 21.85
C ARG A 69 -13.89 40.13 22.04
N THR A 70 -14.48 39.57 23.10
CA THR A 70 -14.49 38.13 23.37
C THR A 70 -15.42 37.43 22.39
N MET A 71 -14.95 36.42 21.67
CA MET A 71 -15.78 35.60 20.77
C MET A 71 -15.58 34.11 21.04
N THR A 72 -16.55 33.49 21.70
CA THR A 72 -16.52 32.09 22.10
C THR A 72 -16.86 31.18 20.91
N MET A 73 -15.97 30.24 20.58
CA MET A 73 -16.19 29.22 19.54
C MET A 73 -16.16 27.81 20.15
N PRO A 74 -17.14 26.92 19.86
CA PRO A 74 -17.13 25.55 20.36
C PRO A 74 -16.19 24.65 19.53
N THR A 75 -15.44 23.77 20.22
CA THR A 75 -14.48 22.83 19.60
C THR A 75 -15.15 21.56 19.07
N PRO A 76 -14.87 21.13 17.82
CA PRO A 76 -15.17 19.78 17.33
C PRO A 76 -14.01 18.79 17.64
N PRO A 77 -14.28 17.48 17.77
CA PRO A 77 -13.25 16.48 18.05
C PRO A 77 -12.36 16.21 16.84
N MET A 78 -11.05 16.02 17.06
CA MET A 78 -10.09 15.70 16.00
C MET A 78 -10.33 14.32 15.38
N THR A 79 -10.41 14.28 14.05
CA THR A 79 -10.36 13.04 13.25
C THR A 79 -9.15 13.04 12.32
N TYR A 80 -8.48 11.88 12.22
CA TYR A 80 -7.33 11.68 11.35
C TYR A 80 -7.65 11.97 9.88
N SER A 81 -6.84 12.79 9.23
CA SER A 81 -6.95 13.07 7.80
C SER A 81 -6.44 11.89 6.96
N SER A 82 -7.35 11.00 6.57
CA SER A 82 -7.15 10.14 5.41
C SER A 82 -7.52 10.91 4.15
N GLY A 83 -6.60 11.02 3.18
CA GLY A 83 -6.81 11.78 1.95
C GLY A 83 -8.08 11.36 1.22
N ARG A 84 -8.98 12.33 0.99
CA ARG A 84 -10.26 12.12 0.30
C ARG A 84 -10.21 12.79 -1.07
N THR A 85 -10.28 11.98 -2.13
CA THR A 85 -10.46 12.48 -3.50
C THR A 85 -11.85 13.09 -3.63
N THR A 86 -11.93 14.40 -3.85
CA THR A 86 -13.19 15.07 -4.19
C THR A 86 -13.48 14.90 -5.69
N LEU A 87 -14.46 14.06 -5.99
CA LEU A 87 -15.09 14.00 -7.31
C LEU A 87 -15.89 15.29 -7.51
N ALA A 88 -15.54 16.10 -8.50
CA ALA A 88 -16.28 17.33 -8.81
C ALA A 88 -17.70 16.99 -9.30
N MET A 89 -18.71 17.47 -8.58
CA MET A 89 -20.12 17.33 -8.95
C MET A 89 -20.57 18.64 -9.62
N PHE A 90 -20.67 18.64 -10.95
CA PHE A 90 -21.27 19.75 -11.69
C PHE A 90 -22.80 19.68 -11.58
N HIS A 91 -23.41 20.80 -11.18
CA HIS A 91 -24.85 21.05 -11.34
C HIS A 91 -25.01 22.12 -12.45
N PRO A 92 -26.03 22.04 -13.31
CA PRO A 92 -26.20 23.01 -14.39
C PRO A 92 -26.85 24.31 -13.91
N HIS A 93 -26.46 25.41 -14.53
CA HIS A 93 -27.21 26.67 -14.50
C HIS A 93 -27.83 26.93 -15.87
N GLU A 94 -29.12 27.20 -15.90
CA GLU A 94 -29.80 27.75 -17.07
C GLU A 94 -29.34 29.20 -17.31
N HIS A 95 -29.18 29.59 -18.58
CA HIS A 95 -29.61 30.91 -19.03
C HIS A 95 -29.92 30.91 -20.54
N ASP A 96 -30.96 31.64 -20.89
CA ASP A 96 -31.61 31.73 -22.20
C ASP A 96 -30.81 32.59 -23.20
N SER A 97 -30.76 32.19 -24.49
CA SER A 97 -30.74 33.14 -25.62
C SER A 97 -31.01 32.47 -26.98
N THR A 98 -31.88 33.12 -27.74
CA THR A 98 -32.39 32.76 -29.07
C THR A 98 -31.38 32.84 -30.21
N GLN A 99 -31.46 31.94 -31.21
CA GLN A 99 -31.44 32.31 -32.64
C GLN A 99 -31.96 31.18 -33.56
N ARG A 100 -32.37 31.53 -34.79
CA ARG A 100 -33.19 30.71 -35.71
C ARG A 100 -32.48 30.39 -37.04
N LEU A 101 -32.78 29.19 -37.59
CA LEU A 101 -32.85 28.82 -39.04
C LEU A 101 -31.53 28.80 -39.86
N PRO A 102 -31.51 28.20 -41.09
CA PRO A 102 -32.40 27.18 -41.69
C PRO A 102 -31.68 25.96 -42.33
N LEU A 103 -32.48 24.96 -42.76
CA LEU A 103 -32.10 23.91 -43.71
C LEU A 103 -32.22 24.39 -45.18
N PRO A 104 -31.45 23.82 -46.14
CA PRO A 104 -31.82 23.77 -47.56
C PRO A 104 -32.36 22.38 -48.00
N ALA A 105 -32.97 22.32 -49.18
CA ALA A 105 -33.89 21.27 -49.60
C ALA A 105 -33.40 20.35 -50.76
N SER A 106 -34.32 19.46 -51.20
CA SER A 106 -34.25 18.39 -52.20
C SER A 106 -33.89 18.81 -53.64
N PRO A 107 -33.89 17.86 -54.61
CA PRO A 107 -35.06 17.67 -55.51
C PRO A 107 -35.38 16.15 -55.74
N THR A 108 -36.22 15.62 -56.65
CA THR A 108 -37.00 16.10 -57.83
C THR A 108 -38.18 15.12 -58.18
N LEU A 109 -39.03 15.46 -59.17
CA LEU A 109 -39.86 14.60 -60.09
C LEU A 109 -41.07 13.79 -59.51
N VAL A 110 -42.36 14.22 -59.49
CA VAL A 110 -43.32 14.77 -60.53
C VAL A 110 -43.86 13.67 -61.49
N PRO A 111 -45.17 13.59 -61.90
CA PRO A 111 -46.49 13.74 -61.19
C PRO A 111 -47.54 12.66 -61.64
N GLY A 112 -48.87 12.77 -61.33
CA GLY A 112 -49.87 12.00 -62.11
C GLY A 112 -51.35 11.74 -61.71
N SER A 113 -52.10 12.72 -61.16
CA SER A 113 -53.58 12.86 -61.33
C SER A 113 -54.60 11.80 -60.79
N PRO A 114 -55.91 12.16 -60.63
CA PRO A 114 -56.81 11.54 -59.64
C PRO A 114 -58.11 10.93 -60.21
N ILE A 115 -59.02 10.44 -59.33
CA ILE A 115 -60.49 10.62 -59.42
C ILE A 115 -61.16 10.35 -58.05
N SER A 116 -62.26 11.06 -57.77
CA SER A 116 -63.10 11.01 -56.55
C SER A 116 -64.30 10.06 -56.73
N HIS A 117 -64.98 9.64 -55.65
CA HIS A 117 -66.46 9.71 -55.54
C HIS A 117 -67.04 9.27 -54.16
N SER A 118 -67.63 10.24 -53.46
CA SER A 118 -68.89 10.24 -52.66
C SER A 118 -69.46 9.00 -51.92
N HIS A 119 -69.76 9.23 -50.63
CA HIS A 119 -70.75 8.62 -49.70
C HIS A 119 -72.20 8.40 -50.26
N PRO A 120 -73.17 7.89 -49.46
CA PRO A 120 -73.21 6.72 -48.52
C PRO A 120 -74.50 5.86 -48.74
N HIS A 121 -74.80 4.84 -47.90
CA HIS A 121 -76.15 4.62 -47.27
C HIS A 121 -76.31 3.30 -46.47
N SER A 122 -76.54 3.46 -45.15
CA SER A 122 -77.56 2.81 -44.26
C SER A 122 -77.82 1.29 -44.16
N LEU A 123 -78.19 0.91 -42.91
CA LEU A 123 -78.98 -0.24 -42.42
C LEU A 123 -78.25 -1.50 -41.88
N SER A 124 -77.96 -1.43 -40.58
CA SER A 124 -78.27 -2.45 -39.55
C SER A 124 -78.56 -3.90 -39.97
N GLN A 125 -77.72 -4.81 -39.47
CA GLN A 125 -78.22 -6.01 -38.79
C GLN A 125 -77.25 -6.40 -37.67
N SER A 126 -77.79 -6.66 -36.48
CA SER A 126 -77.04 -7.23 -35.37
C SER A 126 -76.88 -8.73 -35.58
N ASN A 127 -75.67 -9.26 -35.45
CA ASN A 127 -75.55 -10.61 -34.90
C ASN A 127 -74.26 -10.79 -34.10
N SER A 128 -74.42 -11.41 -32.94
CA SER A 128 -73.39 -11.60 -31.94
C SER A 128 -72.35 -12.63 -32.36
N ASN A 129 -71.06 -12.29 -32.23
CA ASN A 129 -70.02 -13.27 -31.95
C ASN A 129 -68.85 -12.59 -31.21
N ALA A 130 -68.96 -12.55 -29.88
CA ALA A 130 -67.92 -12.01 -29.01
C ALA A 130 -66.71 -12.96 -28.96
N LYS A 131 -65.82 -12.87 -29.95
CA LYS A 131 -64.44 -13.33 -29.78
C LYS A 131 -63.74 -12.35 -28.85
N THR A 132 -63.36 -12.83 -27.67
CA THR A 132 -62.55 -12.09 -26.71
C THR A 132 -61.18 -11.76 -27.32
N ASN A 133 -61.00 -10.54 -27.82
CA ASN A 133 -59.66 -10.02 -28.07
C ASN A 133 -58.88 -10.04 -26.74
N PRO A 134 -57.63 -10.53 -26.71
CA PRO A 134 -56.79 -10.29 -25.55
C PRO A 134 -56.62 -8.77 -25.41
N SER A 135 -56.82 -8.27 -24.19
CA SER A 135 -56.63 -6.87 -23.88
C SER A 135 -55.16 -6.48 -24.09
N HIS A 136 -54.85 -5.95 -25.28
CA HIS A 136 -53.62 -5.19 -25.49
C HIS A 136 -53.72 -3.90 -24.69
N THR A 137 -53.42 -3.98 -23.39
CA THR A 137 -52.98 -2.82 -22.63
C THR A 137 -51.82 -2.19 -23.40
N PRO A 138 -51.90 -0.90 -23.78
CA PRO A 138 -50.83 -0.26 -24.53
C PRO A 138 -49.51 -0.40 -23.76
N PRO A 139 -48.38 -0.67 -24.43
CA PRO A 139 -47.10 -0.80 -23.75
C PRO A 139 -46.83 0.47 -22.96
N THR A 140 -46.64 0.32 -21.65
CA THR A 140 -46.39 1.44 -20.73
C THR A 140 -45.19 2.23 -21.25
N PRO A 141 -45.30 3.56 -21.44
CA PRO A 141 -44.21 4.33 -22.04
C PRO A 141 -42.92 4.16 -21.22
N PRO A 142 -41.75 4.02 -21.87
CA PRO A 142 -40.49 3.84 -21.15
C PRO A 142 -40.26 5.02 -20.21
N PHE A 143 -39.70 4.73 -19.02
CA PHE A 143 -39.40 5.71 -17.96
C PHE A 143 -40.61 6.38 -17.28
N SER A 144 -41.83 5.83 -17.39
CA SER A 144 -43.05 6.42 -16.80
C SER A 144 -43.40 6.01 -15.36
N ASN A 145 -42.78 4.95 -14.82
CA ASN A 145 -43.13 4.38 -13.51
C ASN A 145 -42.30 4.97 -12.37
N ASN A 146 -42.94 5.32 -11.25
CA ASN A 146 -42.26 5.71 -10.01
C ASN A 146 -41.91 4.49 -9.17
N PHE A 147 -40.78 4.54 -8.45
CA PHE A 147 -40.30 3.40 -7.65
C PHE A 147 -41.32 2.89 -6.62
N LEU A 148 -42.19 3.74 -6.07
CA LEU A 148 -43.17 3.32 -5.05
C LEU A 148 -44.49 2.78 -5.62
N ASP A 149 -44.74 2.87 -6.92
CA ASP A 149 -46.04 2.53 -7.53
C ASP A 149 -46.45 1.10 -7.19
N LYS A 150 -47.66 0.93 -6.63
CA LYS A 150 -48.13 -0.36 -6.09
C LYS A 150 -48.82 -1.23 -7.15
N ASN A 151 -49.27 -0.62 -8.24
CA ASN A 151 -50.21 -1.23 -9.19
C ASN A 151 -49.52 -2.02 -10.31
N ASP A 152 -48.21 -1.83 -10.52
CA ASP A 152 -47.41 -2.58 -11.50
C ASP A 152 -46.76 -3.81 -10.83
N GLU A 153 -47.14 -5.01 -11.29
CA GLU A 153 -46.57 -6.27 -10.83
C GLU A 153 -45.10 -6.48 -11.26
N ALA A 154 -44.74 -6.09 -12.48
CA ALA A 154 -43.37 -6.16 -12.96
C ALA A 154 -42.46 -5.27 -12.10
N LEU A 155 -42.91 -4.07 -11.72
CA LEU A 155 -42.20 -3.19 -10.80
C LEU A 155 -42.09 -3.77 -9.37
N ARG A 156 -43.13 -4.45 -8.86
CA ARG A 156 -43.06 -5.16 -7.55
C ARG A 156 -42.01 -6.27 -7.58
N ASN A 157 -41.93 -7.02 -8.68
CA ASN A 157 -40.95 -8.10 -8.85
C ASN A 157 -39.52 -7.54 -9.03
N ALA A 158 -39.35 -6.49 -9.85
CA ALA A 158 -38.08 -5.80 -10.03
C ALA A 158 -37.54 -5.23 -8.71
N ARG A 159 -38.38 -4.57 -7.89
CA ARG A 159 -38.01 -4.09 -6.55
C ARG A 159 -37.55 -5.18 -5.61
N ARG A 160 -38.30 -6.29 -5.53
CA ARG A 160 -37.95 -7.44 -4.68
C ARG A 160 -36.61 -8.04 -5.10
N LEU A 161 -36.36 -8.17 -6.41
CA LEU A 161 -35.08 -8.65 -6.94
C LEU A 161 -33.94 -7.66 -6.64
N TYR A 162 -34.14 -6.36 -6.88
CA TYR A 162 -33.17 -5.31 -6.58
C TYR A 162 -32.78 -5.32 -5.10
N LEU A 163 -33.76 -5.26 -4.18
CA LEU A 163 -33.51 -5.28 -2.74
C LEU A 163 -32.81 -6.58 -2.30
N LYS A 164 -33.17 -7.73 -2.88
CA LYS A 164 -32.52 -9.02 -2.59
C LYS A 164 -31.06 -9.06 -3.06
N ILE A 165 -30.75 -8.49 -4.23
CA ILE A 165 -29.37 -8.38 -4.73
C ILE A 165 -28.57 -7.38 -3.89
N TYR A 166 -29.14 -6.19 -3.64
CA TYR A 166 -28.50 -5.12 -2.88
C TYR A 166 -28.21 -5.55 -1.44
N ALA A 167 -29.20 -6.09 -0.71
CA ALA A 167 -29.00 -6.55 0.66
C ALA A 167 -27.96 -7.68 0.76
N LYS A 168 -27.94 -8.62 -0.19
CA LYS A 168 -26.90 -9.67 -0.25
C LYS A 168 -25.51 -9.10 -0.54
N GLY A 169 -25.40 -8.14 -1.46
CA GLY A 169 -24.15 -7.44 -1.76
C GLY A 169 -23.62 -6.66 -0.57
N THR A 170 -24.47 -5.85 0.07
CA THR A 170 -24.13 -5.09 1.28
C THR A 170 -23.73 -6.01 2.44
N PHE A 171 -24.44 -7.13 2.65
CA PHE A 171 -24.03 -8.12 3.65
C PHE A 171 -22.67 -8.74 3.35
N ALA A 172 -22.37 -9.07 2.09
CA ALA A 172 -21.05 -9.55 1.69
C ALA A 172 -19.94 -8.49 1.91
N VAL A 173 -20.23 -7.20 1.71
CA VAL A 173 -19.31 -6.10 2.06
C VAL A 173 -19.09 -6.02 3.58
N ILE A 174 -20.13 -6.11 4.39
CA ILE A 174 -20.02 -6.12 5.87
C ILE A 174 -19.16 -7.30 6.35
N VAL A 175 -19.40 -8.51 5.84
CA VAL A 175 -18.56 -9.68 6.12
C VAL A 175 -17.11 -9.46 5.69
N THR A 176 -16.90 -8.84 4.53
CA THR A 176 -15.55 -8.51 4.02
C THR A 176 -14.84 -7.51 4.93
N ILE A 177 -15.54 -6.50 5.49
CA ILE A 177 -14.94 -5.57 6.46
C ILE A 177 -14.42 -6.34 7.68
N PHE A 178 -15.25 -7.17 8.33
CA PHE A 178 -14.84 -7.89 9.52
C PHE A 178 -13.78 -8.97 9.29
N ILE A 179 -13.73 -9.60 8.11
CA ILE A 179 -12.68 -10.58 7.78
C ILE A 179 -11.38 -9.89 7.35
N VAL A 180 -11.46 -8.94 6.41
CA VAL A 180 -10.29 -8.37 5.73
C VAL A 180 -9.73 -7.18 6.50
N PHE A 181 -10.54 -6.21 6.91
CA PHE A 181 -10.01 -4.97 7.49
C PHE A 181 -9.38 -5.22 8.87
N SER A 182 -9.91 -6.19 9.63
CA SER A 182 -9.32 -6.68 10.88
C SER A 182 -7.84 -7.04 10.76
N LEU A 183 -7.36 -7.43 9.57
CA LEU A 183 -5.94 -7.68 9.31
C LEU A 183 -5.10 -6.40 9.41
N TYR A 184 -5.55 -5.30 8.79
CA TYR A 184 -4.85 -4.01 8.83
C TYR A 184 -4.91 -3.40 10.23
N TRP A 185 -6.08 -3.39 10.85
CA TRP A 185 -6.22 -2.92 12.24
C TRP A 185 -5.39 -3.79 13.21
N GLY A 186 -5.35 -5.11 13.00
CA GLY A 186 -4.52 -6.04 13.78
C GLY A 186 -3.00 -5.78 13.66
N SER A 187 -2.54 -5.23 12.54
CA SER A 187 -1.13 -4.82 12.37
C SER A 187 -0.79 -3.60 13.23
N LEU A 188 -1.76 -2.71 13.46
CA LEU A 188 -1.58 -1.44 14.19
C LEU A 188 -1.96 -1.51 15.68
N TRP A 189 -2.82 -2.46 16.07
CA TRP A 189 -3.37 -2.56 17.43
C TRP A 189 -2.33 -2.62 18.56
N LYS A 190 -1.20 -3.28 18.33
CA LYS A 190 -0.14 -3.44 19.34
C LYS A 190 1.23 -3.16 18.74
N ILE A 191 1.61 -1.90 18.66
CA ILE A 191 2.94 -1.46 18.23
C ILE A 191 3.65 -0.73 19.38
N PRO A 192 4.90 -1.10 19.74
CA PRO A 192 5.56 -2.35 19.37
C PRO A 192 4.91 -3.56 20.09
N ALA A 193 4.82 -4.69 19.38
CA ALA A 193 4.48 -6.00 19.95
C ALA A 193 5.71 -6.74 20.48
N HIS A 194 6.87 -6.51 19.85
CA HIS A 194 8.18 -7.01 20.25
C HIS A 194 9.20 -5.86 20.21
N ALA A 195 10.17 -5.92 21.11
CA ALA A 195 11.26 -4.96 21.16
C ALA A 195 12.23 -5.15 19.97
N MET A 196 12.73 -4.05 19.43
CA MET A 196 13.75 -4.05 18.39
C MET A 196 15.14 -4.31 19.00
N LYS A 197 16.03 -4.94 18.23
CA LYS A 197 17.40 -5.16 18.65
C LYS A 197 18.19 -3.85 18.70
N GLY A 198 18.66 -3.46 19.89
CA GLY A 198 19.61 -2.38 20.11
C GLY A 198 20.96 -2.90 20.59
N TRP A 199 22.04 -2.20 20.25
CA TRP A 199 23.39 -2.54 20.71
C TRP A 199 23.98 -1.48 21.63
N ILE A 200 24.77 -1.92 22.60
CA ILE A 200 25.64 -1.05 23.41
C ILE A 200 27.09 -1.50 23.14
N VAL A 201 27.96 -0.57 22.75
CA VAL A 201 29.38 -0.86 22.47
C VAL A 201 30.25 0.13 23.25
N ASN A 202 31.09 -0.39 24.14
CA ASN A 202 31.99 0.41 24.96
C ASN A 202 33.42 0.39 24.38
N PHE A 203 33.84 1.48 23.74
CA PHE A 203 35.22 1.70 23.34
C PHE A 203 36.02 2.52 24.35
N ASP A 204 35.36 3.11 25.36
CA ASP A 204 35.99 3.93 26.39
C ASP A 204 36.78 3.09 27.40
N GLY A 205 36.19 1.99 27.89
CA GLY A 205 36.79 1.11 28.89
C GLY A 205 36.93 1.71 30.30
N GLY A 206 36.66 3.00 30.47
CA GLY A 206 36.73 3.71 31.75
C GLY A 206 35.40 3.81 32.52
N PRO A 207 35.37 4.56 33.63
CA PRO A 207 34.20 4.69 34.51
C PRO A 207 32.94 5.21 33.80
N ILE A 208 33.08 6.16 32.86
CA ILE A 208 31.94 6.69 32.10
C ILE A 208 31.35 5.60 31.22
N GLY A 209 32.18 4.88 30.45
CA GLY A 209 31.73 3.76 29.63
C GLY A 209 31.07 2.65 30.45
N ALA A 210 31.67 2.28 31.59
CA ALA A 210 31.08 1.28 32.49
C ALA A 210 29.71 1.70 33.03
N ARG A 211 29.56 2.98 33.44
CA ARG A 211 28.29 3.51 33.95
C ARG A 211 27.21 3.55 32.87
N VAL A 212 27.52 4.05 31.68
CA VAL A 212 26.56 4.12 30.56
C VAL A 212 26.12 2.72 30.14
N VAL A 213 27.02 1.73 30.10
CA VAL A 213 26.67 0.32 29.83
C VAL A 213 25.69 -0.22 30.86
N ASN A 214 25.95 0.00 32.15
CA ASN A 214 25.10 -0.52 33.23
C ASN A 214 23.68 0.09 33.19
N ASP A 215 23.60 1.43 33.19
CA ASP A 215 22.33 2.15 33.25
C ASP A 215 21.48 1.90 31.98
N LEU A 216 22.11 1.86 30.80
CA LEU A 216 21.39 1.63 29.54
C LEU A 216 20.95 0.17 29.37
N SER A 217 21.74 -0.80 29.84
CA SER A 217 21.34 -2.22 29.81
C SER A 217 20.08 -2.44 30.65
N ALA A 218 20.03 -1.83 31.85
CA ALA A 218 18.87 -1.83 32.73
C ALA A 218 17.64 -1.11 32.13
N ALA A 219 17.83 -0.12 31.26
CA ALA A 219 16.76 0.60 30.57
C ALA A 219 16.07 -0.18 29.43
N SER A 220 16.46 -1.44 29.18
CA SER A 220 15.82 -2.31 28.18
C SER A 220 14.31 -2.37 28.35
N GLY A 221 13.56 -2.12 27.27
CA GLY A 221 12.12 -1.90 27.36
C GLY A 221 11.33 -2.43 26.18
N ARG A 222 10.07 -2.02 26.10
CA ARG A 222 9.12 -2.54 25.09
C ARG A 222 9.50 -2.17 23.65
N SER A 223 10.19 -1.06 23.44
CA SER A 223 10.59 -0.58 22.11
C SER A 223 11.94 -1.12 21.65
N ILE A 224 12.92 -1.20 22.56
CA ILE A 224 14.30 -1.63 22.27
C ILE A 224 14.80 -2.54 23.38
N LEU A 225 15.37 -3.67 22.98
CA LEU A 225 16.07 -4.62 23.84
C LEU A 225 17.57 -4.42 23.62
N TRP A 226 18.31 -4.09 24.67
CA TRP A 226 19.73 -3.85 24.58
C TRP A 226 20.55 -5.14 24.72
N GLU A 227 21.51 -5.29 23.81
CA GLU A 227 22.55 -6.31 23.87
C GLU A 227 23.90 -5.59 23.97
N VAL A 228 24.65 -5.85 25.04
CA VAL A 228 26.04 -5.38 25.17
C VAL A 228 26.91 -6.21 24.23
N VAL A 229 27.54 -5.55 23.26
CA VAL A 229 28.41 -6.18 22.28
C VAL A 229 29.85 -5.77 22.58
N PRO A 230 30.79 -6.72 22.74
CA PRO A 230 32.17 -6.38 23.06
C PRO A 230 32.82 -5.60 21.91
N SER A 231 33.59 -4.58 22.25
CA SER A 231 34.33 -3.73 21.29
C SER A 231 35.33 -4.52 20.44
N THR A 232 35.79 -5.69 20.90
CA THR A 232 36.64 -6.62 20.13
C THR A 232 35.98 -7.16 18.85
N ARG A 233 34.64 -7.09 18.72
CA ARG A 233 33.93 -7.38 17.46
C ARG A 233 34.15 -6.30 16.39
N PHE A 234 34.58 -5.10 16.80
CA PHE A 234 34.65 -3.89 15.99
C PHE A 234 36.09 -3.31 16.06
N PRO A 235 37.09 -4.00 15.50
CA PRO A 235 38.51 -3.66 15.66
C PRO A 235 38.87 -2.27 15.13
N ASN A 236 38.15 -1.73 14.15
CA ASN A 236 38.35 -0.36 13.64
C ASN A 236 37.55 0.69 14.42
N GLY A 237 36.85 0.31 15.50
CA GLY A 237 36.06 1.21 16.33
C GLY A 237 34.66 1.51 15.79
N PRO A 238 34.11 2.71 16.04
CA PRO A 238 32.77 3.11 15.59
C PRO A 238 32.46 2.94 14.08
N PRO A 239 33.41 3.09 13.12
CA PRO A 239 33.17 2.79 11.70
C PRO A 239 32.65 1.37 11.40
N ASP A 240 33.09 0.36 12.15
CA ASP A 240 32.58 -1.01 11.97
C ASP A 240 31.14 -1.14 12.50
N VAL A 241 30.82 -0.47 13.62
CA VAL A 241 29.46 -0.40 14.18
C VAL A 241 28.50 0.25 13.17
N ILE A 242 28.93 1.37 12.57
CA ILE A 242 28.19 2.07 11.50
C ILE A 242 27.93 1.13 10.31
N SER A 243 28.94 0.36 9.90
CA SER A 243 28.83 -0.57 8.77
C SER A 243 27.88 -1.74 9.07
N ALA A 244 27.95 -2.32 10.26
CA ALA A 244 27.03 -3.36 10.72
C ALA A 244 25.57 -2.87 10.84
N LEU A 245 25.35 -1.62 11.25
CA LEU A 245 24.02 -1.00 11.28
C LEU A 245 23.45 -0.76 9.89
N LYS A 246 24.27 -0.30 8.93
CA LYS A 246 23.86 -0.17 7.52
C LYS A 246 23.50 -1.53 6.89
N ASP A 247 24.06 -2.61 7.40
CA ASP A 247 23.72 -4.00 7.06
C ASP A 247 22.50 -4.56 7.84
N ASN A 248 21.73 -3.71 8.53
CA ASN A 248 20.54 -4.04 9.31
C ASN A 248 20.75 -4.99 10.52
N GLN A 249 21.99 -5.23 10.97
CA GLN A 249 22.28 -6.19 12.06
C GLN A 249 21.69 -5.79 13.43
N ALA A 250 21.43 -4.50 13.63
CA ALA A 250 20.63 -3.93 14.70
C ALA A 250 19.73 -2.80 14.16
N TRP A 251 18.80 -2.32 14.97
CA TRP A 251 17.96 -1.15 14.66
C TRP A 251 18.55 0.16 15.18
N VAL A 252 19.28 0.09 16.29
CA VAL A 252 20.00 1.21 16.92
C VAL A 252 21.30 0.68 17.53
N ALA A 253 22.31 1.53 17.68
CA ALA A 253 23.47 1.26 18.52
C ALA A 253 23.85 2.49 19.32
N VAL A 254 24.33 2.30 20.54
CA VAL A 254 24.92 3.33 21.39
C VAL A 254 26.40 2.99 21.54
N SER A 255 27.25 3.82 20.96
CA SER A 255 28.70 3.74 21.06
C SER A 255 29.16 4.71 22.14
N ILE A 256 29.83 4.21 23.17
CA ILE A 256 30.62 5.07 24.05
C ILE A 256 31.99 5.23 23.40
N ASN A 257 32.35 6.47 23.07
CA ASN A 257 33.51 6.76 22.24
C ASN A 257 34.83 6.55 22.99
N PRO A 258 35.90 6.11 22.31
CA PRO A 258 37.17 5.77 22.96
C PRO A 258 37.77 6.96 23.71
N GLY A 259 38.33 6.70 24.90
CA GLY A 259 39.00 7.71 25.73
C GLY A 259 38.09 8.83 26.25
N SER A 260 36.78 8.61 26.38
CA SER A 260 35.85 9.60 26.93
C SER A 260 36.09 9.88 28.41
N SER A 261 36.31 8.85 29.22
CA SER A 261 36.70 8.99 30.63
C SER A 261 38.03 9.73 30.76
N ALA A 262 39.00 9.43 29.89
CA ALA A 262 40.30 10.08 29.89
C ALA A 262 40.24 11.55 29.46
N ARG A 263 39.44 11.89 28.44
CA ARG A 263 39.18 13.28 28.04
C ARG A 263 38.51 14.08 29.14
N TYR A 264 37.50 13.51 29.80
CA TYR A 264 36.82 14.15 30.92
C TYR A 264 37.79 14.44 32.07
N GLN A 265 38.55 13.42 32.51
CA GLN A 265 39.54 13.59 33.57
C GLN A 265 40.64 14.60 33.20
N ASN A 266 41.13 14.55 31.96
CA ASN A 266 42.14 15.51 31.51
C ASN A 266 41.61 16.95 31.50
N SER A 267 40.36 17.17 31.10
CA SER A 267 39.71 18.49 31.11
C SER A 267 39.46 19.03 32.53
N LEU A 268 39.33 18.15 33.54
CA LEU A 268 39.28 18.56 34.95
C LEU A 268 40.63 19.03 35.49
N GLU A 269 41.71 18.38 35.07
CA GLU A 269 43.09 18.70 35.49
C GLU A 269 43.70 19.85 34.67
N ASN A 270 43.32 19.97 33.41
CA ASN A 270 43.81 20.92 32.42
C ASN A 270 42.61 21.47 31.62
N PRO A 271 42.00 22.60 32.04
CA PRO A 271 40.75 23.10 31.44
C PRO A 271 40.82 23.28 29.92
N ASP A 272 40.11 22.44 29.17
CA ASP A 272 40.06 22.50 27.69
C ASP A 272 38.80 23.27 27.22
N PRO A 273 38.93 24.45 26.58
CA PRO A 273 37.78 25.19 26.05
C PRO A 273 37.05 24.47 24.92
N ASN A 274 37.62 23.41 24.34
CA ASN A 274 37.02 22.61 23.28
C ASN A 274 36.37 21.31 23.81
N TYR A 275 36.29 21.12 25.13
CA TYR A 275 35.66 19.93 25.70
C TYR A 275 34.17 19.85 25.32
N ASP A 276 33.81 18.79 24.59
CA ASP A 276 32.45 18.50 24.15
C ASP A 276 31.93 17.23 24.84
N GLY A 277 31.08 17.41 25.86
CA GLY A 277 30.42 16.30 26.54
C GLY A 277 29.47 15.51 25.63
N SER A 278 28.91 16.11 24.56
CA SER A 278 28.05 15.40 23.60
C SER A 278 28.84 14.35 22.78
N ALA A 279 30.15 14.54 22.62
CA ALA A 279 31.04 13.60 21.94
C ALA A 279 31.37 12.34 22.78
N VAL A 280 30.90 12.22 24.02
CA VAL A 280 31.14 11.04 24.87
C VAL A 280 30.33 9.82 24.38
N VAL A 281 29.05 10.02 24.06
CA VAL A 281 28.16 8.96 23.57
C VAL A 281 27.66 9.30 22.16
N THR A 282 27.64 8.32 21.27
CA THR A 282 27.01 8.46 19.95
C THR A 282 25.97 7.36 19.75
N ALA A 283 24.71 7.79 19.67
CA ALA A 283 23.58 6.95 19.30
C ALA A 283 23.44 6.95 17.77
N TYR A 284 23.42 5.77 17.15
CA TYR A 284 23.30 5.58 15.72
C TYR A 284 21.97 4.92 15.35
N GLY A 285 21.30 5.42 14.31
CA GLY A 285 20.11 4.79 13.74
C GLY A 285 19.99 4.97 12.23
N VAL A 286 19.05 4.27 11.60
CA VAL A 286 18.90 4.20 10.13
C VAL A 286 17.45 4.50 9.72
N GLU A 287 17.10 5.77 9.56
CA GLU A 287 15.71 6.17 9.25
C GLU A 287 15.22 5.63 7.90
N GLY A 288 16.07 5.56 6.88
CA GLY A 288 15.74 5.02 5.56
C GLY A 288 15.32 3.55 5.57
N ARG A 289 15.65 2.79 6.64
CA ARG A 289 15.19 1.40 6.84
C ARG A 289 13.68 1.36 7.06
N ASN A 290 13.16 2.21 7.94
CA ASN A 290 11.72 2.48 8.11
C ASN A 290 11.54 3.79 8.91
N GLU A 291 10.96 4.81 8.26
CA GLU A 291 10.78 6.15 8.81
C GLU A 291 9.82 6.18 10.01
N ASN A 292 8.77 5.35 10.00
CA ASN A 292 7.79 5.30 11.09
C ASN A 292 8.43 4.71 12.36
N ALA A 293 9.17 3.61 12.25
CA ALA A 293 9.92 3.03 13.36
C ALA A 293 10.96 4.04 13.90
N PHE A 294 11.70 4.73 13.03
CA PHE A 294 12.68 5.70 13.50
C PHE A 294 12.05 6.92 14.20
N ARG A 295 11.00 7.50 13.64
CA ARG A 295 10.35 8.72 14.14
C ARG A 295 9.45 8.47 15.36
N VAL A 296 8.70 7.37 15.37
CA VAL A 296 7.68 7.08 16.39
C VAL A 296 8.23 6.19 17.52
N LEU A 297 9.20 5.32 17.25
CA LEU A 297 9.71 4.36 18.23
C LEU A 297 11.15 4.67 18.67
N ILE A 298 12.10 4.73 17.73
CA ILE A 298 13.54 4.79 18.08
C ILE A 298 13.92 6.15 18.64
N ARG A 299 13.69 7.25 17.91
CA ARG A 299 14.08 8.61 18.35
C ARG A 299 13.45 9.00 19.70
N PRO A 300 12.13 8.82 19.94
CA PRO A 300 11.54 9.17 21.23
C PRO A 300 12.04 8.27 22.37
N TYR A 301 12.29 6.98 22.11
CA TYR A 301 12.85 6.09 23.11
C TYR A 301 14.31 6.46 23.45
N MET A 302 15.14 6.88 22.47
CA MET A 302 16.49 7.41 22.74
C MET A 302 16.44 8.63 23.64
N TYR A 303 15.61 9.62 23.30
CA TYR A 303 15.47 10.84 24.10
C TYR A 303 15.00 10.52 25.54
N ASN A 304 13.96 9.69 25.68
CA ASN A 304 13.39 9.33 26.98
C ASN A 304 14.25 8.33 27.81
N THR A 305 15.40 7.87 27.30
CA THR A 305 16.30 6.96 28.05
C THR A 305 17.71 7.52 28.21
N LEU A 306 18.34 8.01 27.15
CA LEU A 306 19.69 8.56 27.20
C LEU A 306 19.71 9.92 27.94
N GLU A 307 18.76 10.82 27.67
CA GLU A 307 18.75 12.15 28.31
C GLU A 307 18.69 12.06 29.84
N PRO A 308 17.77 11.26 30.45
CA PRO A 308 17.72 11.14 31.91
C PRO A 308 18.93 10.41 32.50
N ILE A 309 19.43 9.36 31.84
CA ILE A 309 20.62 8.62 32.31
C ILE A 309 21.83 9.55 32.38
N LEU A 310 22.10 10.29 31.31
CA LEU A 310 23.30 11.12 31.19
C LEU A 310 23.19 12.42 32.01
N THR A 311 21.98 12.98 32.16
CA THR A 311 21.73 14.12 33.08
C THR A 311 21.91 13.70 34.54
N ASN A 312 21.35 12.55 34.96
CA ASN A 312 21.51 12.05 36.33
C ASN A 312 22.98 11.69 36.63
N TYR A 313 23.71 11.15 35.65
CA TYR A 313 25.14 10.89 35.83
C TYR A 313 25.96 12.18 35.86
N SER A 314 25.64 13.18 35.02
CA SER A 314 26.27 14.51 35.06
C SER A 314 26.08 15.19 36.42
N ALA A 315 24.89 15.10 37.03
CA ALA A 315 24.65 15.58 38.39
C ALA A 315 25.48 14.81 39.44
N THR A 316 25.66 13.50 39.25
CA THR A 316 26.53 12.67 40.11
C THR A 316 27.98 13.16 40.02
N LEU A 317 28.51 13.35 38.81
CA LEU A 317 29.85 13.86 38.57
C LEU A 317 30.05 15.25 39.19
N GLY A 318 29.10 16.18 38.99
CA GLY A 318 29.13 17.50 39.64
C GLY A 318 29.20 17.43 41.17
N SER A 319 28.43 16.52 41.80
CA SER A 319 28.50 16.31 43.25
C SER A 319 29.83 15.71 43.71
N GLN A 320 30.44 14.84 42.89
CA GLN A 320 31.76 14.27 43.17
C GLN A 320 32.86 15.33 43.08
N LEU A 321 32.83 16.21 42.07
CA LEU A 321 33.78 17.32 41.92
C LEU A 321 33.80 18.26 43.13
N VAL A 322 32.65 18.53 43.74
CA VAL A 322 32.58 19.34 44.97
C VAL A 322 33.07 18.55 46.19
N SER A 323 32.81 17.24 46.24
CA SER A 323 33.13 16.38 47.39
C SER A 323 34.61 15.96 47.46
N SER A 324 35.27 15.76 46.32
CA SER A 324 36.67 15.28 46.25
C SER A 324 37.70 16.38 46.48
N ASN A 325 37.31 17.65 46.37
CA ASN A 325 38.21 18.79 46.30
C ASN A 325 38.14 19.62 47.59
N SER A 326 38.62 19.06 48.70
CA SER A 326 38.27 19.54 50.05
C SER A 326 38.98 20.82 50.55
N SER A 327 39.98 21.38 49.84
CA SER A 327 40.69 22.59 50.32
C SER A 327 41.48 23.45 49.32
N ALA A 328 41.54 23.12 48.02
CA ALA A 328 42.27 23.91 47.00
C ALA A 328 41.37 24.73 46.04
N SER A 329 40.04 24.65 46.23
CA SER A 329 39.19 24.21 45.12
C SER A 329 38.19 25.23 44.56
N ALA A 330 37.95 26.35 45.24
CA ALA A 330 37.07 27.40 44.71
C ALA A 330 37.69 28.09 43.49
N ALA A 331 39.00 28.32 43.50
CA ALA A 331 39.73 28.92 42.39
C ALA A 331 39.76 27.98 41.16
N ASP A 332 39.98 26.69 41.37
CA ASP A 332 39.99 25.69 40.30
C ASP A 332 38.61 25.48 39.68
N LEU A 333 37.54 25.46 40.48
CA LEU A 333 36.18 25.39 39.93
C LEU A 333 35.80 26.66 39.14
N VAL A 334 36.27 27.84 39.56
CA VAL A 334 36.11 29.10 38.81
C VAL A 334 36.97 29.09 37.53
N SER A 335 38.17 28.50 37.54
CA SER A 335 39.00 28.36 36.33
C SER A 335 38.37 27.38 35.33
N LEU A 336 37.82 26.26 35.81
CA LEU A 336 37.02 25.34 35.00
C LEU A 336 35.77 26.01 34.43
N LEU A 337 34.99 26.74 35.23
CA LEU A 337 33.78 27.42 34.74
C LEU A 337 34.07 28.60 33.78
N SER A 338 35.26 29.20 33.83
CA SER A 338 35.65 30.28 32.92
C SER A 338 36.35 29.81 31.64
N ILE A 339 37.11 28.71 31.69
CA ILE A 339 37.85 28.17 30.53
C ILE A 339 37.08 27.02 29.87
N SER A 340 36.53 26.09 30.65
CA SER A 340 35.87 24.86 30.18
C SER A 340 34.50 24.62 30.84
N PRO A 341 33.52 25.54 30.68
CA PRO A 341 32.22 25.44 31.37
C PRO A 341 31.43 24.17 31.05
N GLN A 342 31.63 23.57 29.87
CA GLN A 342 31.00 22.30 29.47
C GLN A 342 31.44 21.13 30.36
N THR A 343 32.70 21.11 30.83
CA THR A 343 33.23 20.07 31.72
C THR A 343 32.52 20.03 33.07
N VAL A 344 31.87 21.13 33.49
CA VAL A 344 31.06 21.18 34.72
C VAL A 344 29.57 21.07 34.43
N THR A 345 29.07 21.78 33.40
CA THR A 345 27.62 21.93 33.15
C THR A 345 27.02 20.84 32.27
N TYR A 346 27.82 20.19 31.42
CA TYR A 346 27.42 19.10 30.53
C TYR A 346 28.57 18.09 30.35
N PRO A 347 29.10 17.49 31.44
CA PRO A 347 30.29 16.64 31.39
C PRO A 347 30.08 15.40 30.52
N VAL A 348 28.86 14.85 30.49
CA VAL A 348 28.51 13.65 29.72
C VAL A 348 27.17 13.85 29.03
N GLY A 349 27.19 13.83 27.70
CA GLY A 349 26.02 13.90 26.84
C GLY A 349 26.10 12.90 25.69
N TYR A 350 25.24 13.09 24.70
CA TYR A 350 25.21 12.25 23.51
C TYR A 350 24.87 13.02 22.23
N THR A 351 25.31 12.49 21.10
CA THR A 351 24.81 12.87 19.76
C THR A 351 23.95 11.75 19.17
N LEU A 352 22.86 12.10 18.48
CA LEU A 352 22.03 11.16 17.73
C LEU A 352 22.30 11.28 16.22
N VAL A 353 23.00 10.31 15.65
CA VAL A 353 23.42 10.28 14.25
C VAL A 353 22.51 9.36 13.43
N ASN A 354 21.76 9.95 12.51
CA ASN A 354 20.95 9.24 11.53
C ASN A 354 21.81 8.88 10.30
N LEU A 355 22.29 7.63 10.25
CA LEU A 355 23.26 7.14 9.26
C LEU A 355 22.75 7.15 7.82
N ILE A 356 21.43 6.99 7.63
CA ILE A 356 20.75 7.06 6.34
C ILE A 356 19.42 7.78 6.54
N PRO A 357 19.36 9.12 6.41
CA PRO A 357 18.13 9.87 6.56
C PRO A 357 17.10 9.56 5.46
N PHE A 358 15.81 9.64 5.80
CA PHE A 358 14.71 9.60 4.84
C PHE A 358 14.58 10.98 4.17
N ALA A 359 15.61 11.34 3.39
CA ALA A 359 15.80 12.68 2.83
C ALA A 359 14.87 13.04 1.64
N GLN A 360 13.96 12.14 1.25
CA GLN A 360 13.12 12.28 0.06
C GLN A 360 11.64 12.05 0.42
N PRO A 361 10.86 13.10 0.76
CA PRO A 361 9.47 12.95 1.17
C PRO A 361 8.59 12.21 0.15
N VAL A 362 8.81 12.43 -1.15
CA VAL A 362 8.12 11.76 -2.27
C VAL A 362 8.24 10.24 -2.21
N ALA A 363 9.35 9.70 -1.66
CA ALA A 363 9.53 8.27 -1.51
C ALA A 363 8.46 7.63 -0.60
N SER A 364 7.88 8.39 0.35
CA SER A 364 6.81 7.90 1.23
C SER A 364 5.55 7.48 0.48
N ALA A 365 5.24 8.17 -0.63
CA ALA A 365 4.20 7.76 -1.54
C ALA A 365 4.55 6.39 -2.14
N VAL A 366 5.75 6.24 -2.73
CA VAL A 366 6.11 5.05 -3.51
C VAL A 366 6.31 3.78 -2.67
N VAL A 367 6.91 3.90 -1.48
CA VAL A 367 7.18 2.75 -0.59
C VAL A 367 5.94 2.19 0.10
N PHE A 368 4.79 2.87 0.00
CA PHE A 368 3.56 2.51 0.69
C PHE A 368 2.29 2.71 -0.17
N VAL A 369 1.76 3.94 -0.25
CA VAL A 369 0.47 4.25 -0.92
C VAL A 369 0.51 3.90 -2.41
N GLY A 370 1.64 4.18 -3.05
CA GLY A 370 1.92 3.89 -4.45
C GLY A 370 1.89 2.41 -4.79
N LEU A 371 2.13 1.52 -3.83
CA LEU A 371 1.98 0.07 -4.03
C LEU A 371 0.50 -0.33 -4.15
N ILE A 372 -0.38 0.34 -3.39
CA ILE A 372 -1.84 0.20 -3.53
C ILE A 372 -2.26 0.64 -4.95
N TYR A 373 -1.76 1.79 -5.42
CA TYR A 373 -2.01 2.26 -6.78
C TYR A 373 -1.46 1.29 -7.83
N LEU A 374 -0.27 0.74 -7.64
CA LEU A 374 0.34 -0.26 -8.53
C LEU A 374 -0.56 -1.50 -8.68
N LEU A 375 -1.15 -1.99 -7.59
CA LEU A 375 -2.10 -3.11 -7.62
C LEU A 375 -3.43 -2.73 -8.28
N ILE A 376 -4.00 -1.55 -7.98
CA ILE A 376 -5.25 -1.07 -8.62
C ILE A 376 -5.06 -0.88 -10.13
N LEU A 377 -3.94 -0.28 -10.55
CA LEU A 377 -3.56 -0.16 -11.96
C LEU A 377 -3.37 -1.54 -12.61
N SER A 378 -2.80 -2.50 -11.89
CA SER A 378 -2.70 -3.88 -12.36
C SER A 378 -4.08 -4.53 -12.57
N PHE A 379 -5.04 -4.26 -11.67
CA PHE A 379 -6.43 -4.70 -11.80
C PHE A 379 -7.15 -4.05 -12.99
N PHE A 380 -6.92 -2.77 -13.30
CA PHE A 380 -7.52 -2.14 -14.48
C PHE A 380 -7.11 -2.83 -15.78
N ILE A 381 -5.84 -3.24 -15.93
CA ILE A 381 -5.41 -4.04 -17.09
C ILE A 381 -6.13 -5.40 -17.13
N VAL A 382 -6.29 -6.09 -15.98
CA VAL A 382 -7.06 -7.34 -15.90
C VAL A 382 -8.52 -7.13 -16.34
N ALA A 383 -9.16 -6.06 -15.85
CA ALA A 383 -10.55 -5.74 -16.18
C ALA A 383 -10.74 -5.39 -17.67
N ILE A 384 -9.84 -4.57 -18.23
CA ILE A 384 -9.82 -4.22 -19.65
C ILE A 384 -9.60 -5.47 -20.50
N ALA A 385 -8.59 -6.28 -20.18
CA ALA A 385 -8.27 -7.50 -20.93
C ALA A 385 -9.38 -8.55 -20.84
N TYR A 386 -10.02 -8.71 -19.67
CA TYR A 386 -11.19 -9.56 -19.48
C TYR A 386 -12.36 -9.09 -20.36
N ASN A 387 -12.69 -7.79 -20.32
CA ASN A 387 -13.79 -7.24 -21.11
C ASN A 387 -13.51 -7.34 -22.62
N ALA A 388 -12.30 -7.00 -23.05
CA ALA A 388 -11.88 -7.12 -24.45
C ALA A 388 -12.05 -8.56 -24.97
N ARG A 389 -11.60 -9.58 -24.21
CA ARG A 389 -11.77 -11.01 -24.58
C ARG A 389 -13.22 -11.49 -24.55
N HIS A 390 -14.08 -10.86 -23.76
CA HIS A 390 -15.50 -11.17 -23.68
C HIS A 390 -16.27 -10.57 -24.87
N VAL A 391 -16.12 -9.25 -25.12
CA VAL A 391 -16.83 -8.52 -26.18
C VAL A 391 -16.38 -8.96 -27.58
N SER A 392 -15.08 -9.21 -27.78
CA SER A 392 -14.56 -9.73 -29.06
C SER A 392 -14.90 -11.20 -29.33
N GLY A 393 -15.56 -11.90 -28.40
CA GLY A 393 -15.85 -13.34 -28.52
C GLY A 393 -14.62 -14.25 -28.44
N LEU A 394 -13.41 -13.70 -28.22
CA LEU A 394 -12.13 -14.42 -28.24
C LEU A 394 -12.10 -15.61 -27.26
N ASN A 395 -12.81 -15.49 -26.13
CA ASN A 395 -13.01 -16.59 -25.18
C ASN A 395 -13.64 -17.84 -25.82
N ASN A 396 -14.59 -17.68 -26.75
CA ASN A 396 -15.25 -18.80 -27.42
C ASN A 396 -14.48 -19.30 -28.64
N LEU A 397 -13.81 -18.41 -29.38
CA LEU A 397 -13.14 -18.71 -30.65
C LEU A 397 -11.78 -19.42 -30.47
N LEU A 398 -11.02 -19.09 -29.41
CA LEU A 398 -9.67 -19.61 -29.24
C LEU A 398 -9.64 -21.00 -28.58
N SER A 399 -8.67 -21.81 -29.04
CA SER A 399 -8.22 -23.00 -28.34
C SER A 399 -7.65 -22.64 -26.97
N LEU A 400 -7.72 -23.57 -26.01
CA LEU A 400 -7.26 -23.35 -24.63
C LEU A 400 -5.80 -22.87 -24.56
N ARG A 401 -4.91 -23.44 -25.38
CA ARG A 401 -3.48 -23.03 -25.43
C ARG A 401 -3.33 -21.60 -25.94
N SER A 402 -3.98 -21.27 -27.06
CA SER A 402 -3.95 -19.93 -27.63
C SER A 402 -4.51 -18.88 -26.68
N LEU A 403 -5.61 -19.20 -25.99
CA LEU A 403 -6.21 -18.31 -25.00
C LEU A 403 -5.24 -18.01 -23.85
N ILE A 404 -4.61 -19.04 -23.27
CA ILE A 404 -3.64 -18.87 -22.18
C ILE A 404 -2.47 -17.98 -22.61
N ILE A 405 -1.93 -18.20 -23.82
CA ILE A 405 -0.85 -17.38 -24.38
C ILE A 405 -1.29 -15.91 -24.50
N VAL A 406 -2.47 -15.64 -25.10
CA VAL A 406 -3.01 -14.28 -25.22
C VAL A 406 -3.16 -13.63 -23.83
N ARG A 407 -3.65 -14.35 -22.82
CA ARG A 407 -3.83 -13.82 -21.46
C ARG A 407 -2.50 -13.45 -20.79
N LEU A 408 -1.49 -14.32 -20.85
CA LEU A 408 -0.17 -14.07 -20.29
C LEU A 408 0.55 -12.94 -21.03
N VAL A 409 0.60 -12.98 -22.35
CA VAL A 409 1.32 -11.97 -23.17
C VAL A 409 0.67 -10.59 -23.04
N SER A 410 -0.66 -10.48 -23.14
CA SER A 410 -1.34 -9.17 -22.99
C SER A 410 -1.13 -8.57 -21.60
N SER A 411 -1.15 -9.38 -20.54
CA SER A 411 -0.86 -8.92 -19.18
C SER A 411 0.60 -8.48 -19.04
N MET A 412 1.56 -9.29 -19.52
CA MET A 412 3.00 -9.00 -19.45
C MET A 412 3.36 -7.70 -20.18
N THR A 413 2.89 -7.54 -21.42
CA THR A 413 3.11 -6.33 -22.22
C THR A 413 2.40 -5.12 -21.63
N GLY A 414 1.15 -5.25 -21.19
CA GLY A 414 0.40 -4.17 -20.54
C GLY A 414 1.10 -3.64 -19.29
N TYR A 415 1.57 -4.53 -18.41
CA TYR A 415 2.32 -4.14 -17.23
C TYR A 415 3.69 -3.55 -17.55
N PHE A 416 4.35 -3.96 -18.64
CA PHE A 416 5.65 -3.41 -19.03
C PHE A 416 5.57 -1.91 -19.34
N PHE A 417 4.62 -1.50 -20.18
CA PHE A 417 4.38 -0.09 -20.50
C PHE A 417 3.78 0.68 -19.32
N LEU A 418 2.83 0.09 -18.57
CA LEU A 418 2.20 0.77 -17.45
C LEU A 418 3.17 1.05 -16.30
N SER A 419 4.06 0.09 -15.99
CA SER A 419 5.13 0.28 -15.01
C SER A 419 6.19 1.27 -15.46
N PHE A 420 6.41 1.44 -16.78
CA PHE A 420 7.31 2.46 -17.33
C PHE A 420 6.77 3.87 -17.04
N PHE A 421 5.53 4.16 -17.42
CA PHE A 421 4.90 5.47 -17.15
C PHE A 421 4.72 5.74 -15.65
N TYR A 422 4.37 4.71 -14.86
CA TYR A 422 4.38 4.82 -13.40
C TYR A 422 5.77 5.16 -12.84
N SER A 423 6.83 4.59 -13.40
CA SER A 423 8.20 4.89 -12.97
C SER A 423 8.64 6.30 -13.38
N LEU A 424 8.25 6.75 -14.59
CA LEU A 424 8.48 8.12 -15.06
C LEU A 424 7.77 9.16 -14.19
N LEU A 425 6.53 8.89 -13.74
CA LEU A 425 5.79 9.78 -12.82
C LEU A 425 6.63 10.08 -11.56
N ASN A 426 7.24 9.06 -10.96
CA ASN A 426 8.07 9.23 -9.77
C ASN A 426 9.35 10.05 -10.04
N VAL A 427 9.96 9.87 -11.22
CA VAL A 427 11.12 10.69 -11.65
C VAL A 427 10.72 12.14 -11.96
N ALA A 428 9.53 12.36 -12.54
CA ALA A 428 9.00 13.70 -12.79
C ALA A 428 8.81 14.49 -11.47
N PHE A 429 8.30 13.83 -10.43
CA PHE A 429 8.26 14.34 -9.05
C PHE A 429 9.61 14.24 -8.30
N LYS A 430 10.73 14.21 -9.03
CA LYS A 430 12.11 14.35 -8.54
C LYS A 430 12.56 13.28 -7.53
N LEU A 431 11.99 12.07 -7.58
CA LEU A 431 12.53 10.93 -6.84
C LEU A 431 13.93 10.56 -7.37
N ASN A 432 14.95 10.79 -6.56
CA ASN A 432 16.33 10.44 -6.88
C ASN A 432 16.57 8.95 -6.61
N LEU A 433 16.82 8.21 -7.68
CA LEU A 433 17.09 6.76 -7.70
C LEU A 433 18.58 6.43 -7.88
N SER A 434 19.43 7.44 -8.06
CA SER A 434 20.84 7.27 -8.42
C SER A 434 21.76 6.99 -7.23
N ARG A 435 21.26 7.12 -5.99
CA ARG A 435 22.07 7.13 -4.76
C ARG A 435 22.87 5.85 -4.53
N LYS A 436 22.36 4.68 -4.93
CA LYS A 436 23.04 3.38 -4.76
C LYS A 436 23.59 2.78 -6.05
N TYR A 437 22.88 2.96 -7.16
CA TYR A 437 23.15 2.26 -8.43
C TYR A 437 23.46 3.22 -9.60
N GLY A 438 23.68 4.51 -9.32
CA GLY A 438 23.88 5.53 -10.36
C GLY A 438 22.73 5.53 -11.37
N HIS A 439 23.06 5.74 -12.64
CA HIS A 439 22.07 5.78 -13.73
C HIS A 439 21.26 4.48 -13.89
N ALA A 440 21.78 3.32 -13.46
CA ALA A 440 21.05 2.06 -13.50
C ALA A 440 19.88 2.00 -12.50
N GLY A 441 19.85 2.88 -11.49
CA GLY A 441 18.81 2.92 -10.46
C GLY A 441 17.40 3.12 -11.02
N PHE A 442 17.24 3.89 -12.11
CA PHE A 442 15.95 4.03 -12.81
C PHE A 442 15.49 2.73 -13.46
N VAL A 443 16.37 2.04 -14.19
CA VAL A 443 16.04 0.78 -14.88
C VAL A 443 15.69 -0.31 -13.86
N ILE A 444 16.45 -0.42 -12.77
CA ILE A 444 16.18 -1.35 -11.68
C ILE A 444 14.82 -1.05 -11.03
N PHE A 445 14.50 0.22 -10.78
CA PHE A 445 13.20 0.64 -10.22
C PHE A 445 12.03 0.35 -11.17
N TRP A 446 12.21 0.58 -12.48
CA TRP A 446 11.20 0.22 -13.48
C TRP A 446 10.97 -1.29 -13.55
N MET A 447 12.04 -2.10 -13.65
CA MET A 447 11.93 -3.56 -13.66
C MET A 447 11.35 -4.11 -12.35
N LEU A 448 11.62 -3.46 -11.21
CA LEU A 448 10.98 -3.77 -9.93
C LEU A 448 9.46 -3.49 -9.97
N ASN A 449 9.04 -2.34 -10.51
CA ASN A 449 7.62 -2.01 -10.66
C ASN A 449 6.93 -2.97 -11.65
N TRP A 450 7.60 -3.38 -12.73
CA TRP A 450 7.09 -4.37 -13.68
C TRP A 450 6.90 -5.75 -13.04
N MET A 451 7.92 -6.26 -12.36
CA MET A 451 7.85 -7.51 -11.60
C MET A 451 6.83 -7.43 -10.46
N GLY A 452 6.69 -6.27 -9.83
CA GLY A 452 5.63 -5.97 -8.87
C GLY A 452 4.25 -6.13 -9.48
N MET A 453 3.97 -5.44 -10.60
CA MET A 453 2.69 -5.54 -11.31
C MET A 453 2.41 -6.95 -11.80
N LEU A 454 3.41 -7.69 -12.29
CA LEU A 454 3.28 -9.10 -12.66
C LEU A 454 2.88 -9.95 -11.44
N SER A 455 3.57 -9.78 -10.30
CA SER A 455 3.34 -10.61 -9.10
C SER A 455 1.94 -10.46 -8.50
N VAL A 456 1.36 -9.25 -8.52
CA VAL A 456 0.00 -9.00 -7.99
C VAL A 456 -1.09 -9.07 -9.05
N GLY A 457 -0.77 -8.66 -10.28
CA GLY A 457 -1.68 -8.59 -11.41
C GLY A 457 -1.98 -9.95 -12.04
N LEU A 458 -0.98 -10.83 -12.18
CA LEU A 458 -1.23 -12.18 -12.70
C LEU A 458 -2.04 -13.03 -11.71
N ALA A 459 -1.94 -12.77 -10.40
CA ALA A 459 -2.82 -13.39 -9.41
C ALA A 459 -4.29 -12.99 -9.65
N LEU A 460 -4.57 -11.69 -9.87
CA LEU A 460 -5.90 -11.18 -10.23
C LEU A 460 -6.40 -11.74 -11.58
N GLU A 461 -5.54 -11.78 -12.59
CA GLU A 461 -5.83 -12.36 -13.91
C GLU A 461 -6.13 -13.86 -13.81
N SER A 462 -5.46 -14.62 -12.94
CA SER A 462 -5.78 -16.04 -12.72
C SER A 462 -7.19 -16.19 -12.12
N LEU A 463 -7.51 -15.43 -11.07
CA LEU A 463 -8.71 -15.60 -10.25
C LEU A 463 -9.99 -14.98 -10.85
N ILE A 464 -9.90 -13.94 -11.69
CA ILE A 464 -11.07 -13.39 -12.39
C ILE A 464 -11.77 -14.44 -13.27
N THR A 465 -11.05 -15.48 -13.70
CA THR A 465 -11.60 -16.62 -14.47
C THR A 465 -12.65 -17.42 -13.69
N VAL A 466 -12.54 -17.48 -12.35
CA VAL A 466 -13.43 -18.27 -11.48
C VAL A 466 -14.40 -17.38 -10.72
N LEU A 467 -13.91 -16.24 -10.20
CA LEU A 467 -14.71 -15.28 -9.45
C LEU A 467 -15.62 -14.44 -10.37
N GLY A 468 -15.23 -14.27 -11.64
CA GLY A 468 -15.86 -13.37 -12.58
C GLY A 468 -15.75 -11.90 -12.17
N PRO A 469 -16.26 -10.98 -13.01
CA PRO A 469 -16.20 -9.53 -12.75
C PRO A 469 -17.02 -9.11 -11.52
N LYS A 470 -17.97 -9.94 -11.07
CA LYS A 470 -18.84 -9.65 -9.91
C LYS A 470 -18.12 -9.82 -8.57
N TRP A 471 -17.26 -10.83 -8.43
CA TRP A 471 -16.63 -11.16 -7.14
C TRP A 471 -15.13 -10.81 -7.06
N ILE A 472 -14.46 -10.56 -8.19
CA ILE A 472 -13.05 -10.16 -8.21
C ILE A 472 -12.72 -8.92 -7.35
N PRO A 473 -13.60 -7.90 -7.14
CA PRO A 473 -13.26 -6.76 -6.27
C PRO A 473 -13.08 -7.15 -4.80
N PHE A 474 -13.80 -8.16 -4.31
CA PHE A 474 -13.67 -8.67 -2.94
C PHE A 474 -12.33 -9.38 -2.72
N PHE A 475 -11.85 -10.13 -3.71
CA PHE A 475 -10.50 -10.66 -3.68
C PHE A 475 -9.45 -9.54 -3.79
N MET A 476 -9.65 -8.55 -4.67
CA MET A 476 -8.74 -7.42 -4.82
C MET A 476 -8.53 -6.65 -3.50
N ILE A 477 -9.60 -6.32 -2.77
CA ILE A 477 -9.45 -5.64 -1.47
C ILE A 477 -8.77 -6.52 -0.43
N GLY A 478 -9.05 -7.83 -0.42
CA GLY A 478 -8.30 -8.82 0.38
C GLY A 478 -6.81 -8.79 0.06
N TRP A 479 -6.46 -8.81 -1.23
CA TRP A 479 -5.09 -8.85 -1.72
C TRP A 479 -4.31 -7.56 -1.42
N ILE A 480 -4.96 -6.39 -1.53
CA ILE A 480 -4.42 -5.09 -1.08
C ILE A 480 -4.12 -5.14 0.42
N ILE A 481 -5.10 -5.55 1.24
CA ILE A 481 -4.99 -5.47 2.69
C ILE A 481 -3.96 -6.45 3.25
N VAL A 482 -3.86 -7.67 2.71
CA VAL A 482 -2.79 -8.63 3.04
C VAL A 482 -1.40 -8.04 2.82
N ASN A 483 -1.21 -7.36 1.69
CA ASN A 483 0.06 -6.77 1.32
C ASN A 483 0.40 -5.49 2.10
N VAL A 484 -0.56 -4.59 2.31
CA VAL A 484 -0.31 -3.27 2.93
C VAL A 484 -0.05 -3.34 4.44
N SER A 485 -0.62 -4.34 5.12
CA SER A 485 -0.53 -4.52 6.59
C SER A 485 0.88 -4.79 7.11
N VAL A 486 1.85 -5.06 6.23
CA VAL A 486 3.25 -5.37 6.60
C VAL A 486 4.25 -4.29 6.15
N CYS A 487 3.76 -3.15 5.65
CA CYS A 487 4.60 -2.10 5.04
C CYS A 487 4.74 -0.83 5.88
N VAL A 488 3.79 -0.53 6.79
CA VAL A 488 3.82 0.71 7.60
C VAL A 488 4.98 0.67 8.60
N PHE A 489 5.02 -0.39 9.41
CA PHE A 489 6.03 -0.65 10.43
C PHE A 489 6.80 -1.92 10.09
N PRO A 490 8.06 -2.07 10.57
CA PRO A 490 8.85 -3.25 10.28
C PRO A 490 8.26 -4.50 10.93
N ILE A 491 8.36 -5.63 10.22
CA ILE A 491 7.88 -6.94 10.70
C ILE A 491 8.46 -7.31 12.08
N ASP A 492 9.66 -6.82 12.41
CA ASP A 492 10.30 -6.99 13.72
C ASP A 492 9.44 -6.50 14.89
N VAL A 493 8.68 -5.40 14.75
CA VAL A 493 7.83 -4.85 15.82
C VAL A 493 6.37 -5.31 15.75
N LEU A 494 5.95 -5.94 14.65
CA LEU A 494 4.59 -6.43 14.47
C LEU A 494 4.33 -7.72 15.29
N PRO A 495 3.06 -8.06 15.58
CA PRO A 495 2.69 -9.38 16.11
C PRO A 495 3.22 -10.51 15.21
N LYS A 496 3.64 -11.65 15.79
CA LYS A 496 4.35 -12.73 15.05
C LYS A 496 3.60 -13.26 13.83
N PHE A 497 2.27 -13.18 13.84
CA PHE A 497 1.39 -13.50 12.72
C PHE A 497 1.81 -12.77 11.42
N PHE A 498 2.18 -11.49 11.49
CA PHE A 498 2.56 -10.67 10.33
C PHE A 498 3.92 -11.03 9.71
N ARG A 499 4.62 -12.07 10.22
CA ARG A 499 5.82 -12.63 9.57
C ARG A 499 5.54 -13.26 8.21
N TYR A 500 4.29 -13.51 7.85
CA TYR A 500 3.92 -13.80 6.46
C TYR A 500 4.39 -12.69 5.49
N GLY A 501 4.60 -11.46 6.00
CA GLY A 501 5.00 -10.30 5.23
C GLY A 501 6.32 -10.46 4.45
N TYR A 502 7.26 -11.26 4.93
CA TYR A 502 8.49 -11.56 4.18
C TYR A 502 8.19 -12.21 2.81
N ALA A 503 7.09 -12.96 2.71
CA ALA A 503 6.70 -13.65 1.50
C ALA A 503 5.83 -12.80 0.55
N VAL A 504 5.22 -11.67 0.96
CA VAL A 504 4.25 -10.95 0.10
C VAL A 504 4.91 -9.87 -0.78
N PRO A 505 4.36 -9.59 -1.98
CA PRO A 505 4.96 -8.64 -2.92
C PRO A 505 5.29 -7.25 -2.35
N PHE A 506 4.37 -6.58 -1.63
CA PHE A 506 4.59 -5.17 -1.26
C PHE A 506 5.77 -4.97 -0.32
N TYR A 507 6.01 -5.88 0.63
CA TYR A 507 7.16 -5.81 1.53
C TYR A 507 8.49 -5.85 0.74
N ASN A 508 8.57 -6.77 -0.22
CA ASN A 508 9.74 -6.98 -1.08
C ASN A 508 9.96 -5.80 -2.06
N ILE A 509 8.88 -5.20 -2.58
CA ILE A 509 8.96 -3.97 -3.39
C ILE A 509 9.41 -2.79 -2.52
N SER A 510 8.77 -2.55 -1.38
CA SER A 510 9.07 -1.45 -0.46
C SER A 510 10.54 -1.46 -0.01
N ASN A 511 11.05 -2.62 0.42
CA ASN A 511 12.46 -2.80 0.78
C ASN A 511 13.42 -2.53 -0.40
N SER A 512 13.07 -2.98 -1.60
CA SER A 512 13.88 -2.72 -2.79
C SER A 512 13.93 -1.24 -3.15
N ILE A 513 12.79 -0.54 -3.13
CA ILE A 513 12.73 0.92 -3.33
C ILE A 513 13.60 1.63 -2.30
N ARG A 514 13.48 1.28 -1.01
CA ARG A 514 14.32 1.84 0.07
C ARG A 514 15.81 1.65 -0.19
N SER A 515 16.22 0.47 -0.68
CA SER A 515 17.62 0.24 -1.06
C SER A 515 18.05 1.05 -2.28
N ILE A 516 17.19 1.28 -3.28
CA ILE A 516 17.52 2.06 -4.49
C ILE A 516 17.63 3.55 -4.16
N THR A 517 16.59 4.10 -3.50
CA THR A 517 16.43 5.52 -3.20
C THR A 517 17.37 6.04 -2.09
N PHE A 518 17.56 5.26 -1.02
CA PHE A 518 18.30 5.71 0.17
C PHE A 518 19.67 5.08 0.37
N GLY A 519 19.97 3.94 -0.27
CA GLY A 519 21.24 3.25 -0.08
C GLY A 519 21.29 2.29 1.12
N THR A 520 20.14 1.88 1.67
CA THR A 520 20.04 0.86 2.75
C THR A 520 20.53 -0.53 2.29
N LYS A 521 20.59 -1.53 3.20
CA LYS A 521 21.06 -2.92 2.93
C LYS A 521 20.59 -3.45 1.57
N ASN A 522 21.52 -4.03 0.78
CA ASN A 522 21.14 -4.66 -0.48
C ASN A 522 20.37 -5.96 -0.23
N THR A 523 19.08 -5.98 -0.52
CA THR A 523 18.23 -7.18 -0.50
C THR A 523 17.57 -7.42 -1.87
N LEU A 524 17.98 -6.71 -2.93
CA LEU A 524 17.30 -6.75 -4.22
C LEU A 524 17.18 -8.17 -4.78
N GLY A 525 18.26 -8.96 -4.76
CA GLY A 525 18.24 -10.33 -5.28
C GLY A 525 17.19 -11.22 -4.59
N LEU A 526 17.09 -11.15 -3.26
CA LEU A 526 16.08 -11.84 -2.48
C LEU A 526 14.67 -11.35 -2.84
N ASN A 527 14.48 -10.03 -2.85
CA ASN A 527 13.18 -9.41 -3.09
C ASN A 527 12.66 -9.71 -4.52
N PHE A 528 13.52 -9.62 -5.53
CA PHE A 528 13.19 -10.04 -6.91
C PHE A 528 12.90 -11.54 -7.00
N GLY A 529 13.62 -12.38 -6.25
CA GLY A 529 13.34 -13.82 -6.14
C GLY A 529 11.93 -14.10 -5.61
N VAL A 530 11.51 -13.43 -4.53
CA VAL A 530 10.15 -13.56 -3.98
C VAL A 530 9.09 -13.09 -4.98
N LEU A 531 9.31 -11.96 -5.66
CA LEU A 531 8.39 -11.49 -6.71
C LEU A 531 8.30 -12.47 -7.87
N PHE A 532 9.43 -13.04 -8.32
CA PHE A 532 9.47 -14.05 -9.37
C PHE A 532 8.72 -15.33 -8.98
N ILE A 533 8.79 -15.76 -7.72
CA ILE A 533 8.00 -16.91 -7.22
C ILE A 533 6.50 -16.64 -7.36
N TRP A 534 5.99 -15.44 -7.04
CA TRP A 534 4.58 -15.10 -7.25
C TRP A 534 4.17 -15.04 -8.72
N VAL A 535 5.05 -14.54 -9.59
CA VAL A 535 4.86 -14.59 -11.04
C VAL A 535 4.77 -16.04 -11.53
N PHE A 536 5.71 -16.89 -11.09
CA PHE A 536 5.74 -18.31 -11.46
C PHE A 536 4.50 -19.07 -10.97
N ILE A 537 4.09 -18.88 -9.71
CA ILE A 537 2.83 -19.43 -9.15
C ILE A 537 1.65 -19.00 -10.03
N SER A 538 1.56 -17.71 -10.38
CA SER A 538 0.46 -17.20 -11.21
C SER A 538 0.47 -17.75 -12.64
N CYS A 539 1.65 -17.97 -13.21
CA CYS A 539 1.85 -18.64 -14.50
C CYS A 539 1.48 -20.13 -14.47
N LEU A 540 1.43 -20.79 -13.31
CA LEU A 540 0.91 -22.15 -13.15
C LEU A 540 -0.59 -22.19 -12.83
N THR A 541 -1.07 -21.29 -11.96
CA THR A 541 -2.49 -21.26 -11.56
C THR A 541 -3.40 -20.81 -12.71
N LEU A 542 -2.99 -19.83 -13.52
CA LEU A 542 -3.81 -19.35 -14.64
C LEU A 542 -4.13 -20.48 -15.65
N PRO A 543 -3.16 -21.26 -16.17
CA PRO A 543 -3.45 -22.42 -17.01
C PRO A 543 -4.35 -23.48 -16.33
N ALA A 544 -4.06 -23.84 -15.07
CA ALA A 544 -4.81 -24.86 -14.35
C ALA A 544 -6.28 -24.45 -14.14
N ILE A 545 -6.50 -23.20 -13.71
CA ILE A 545 -7.83 -22.59 -13.55
C ILE A 545 -8.54 -22.50 -14.89
N GLN A 546 -7.88 -22.02 -15.94
CA GLN A 546 -8.47 -21.87 -17.27
C GLN A 546 -8.89 -23.23 -17.86
N TRP A 547 -8.11 -24.28 -17.62
CA TRP A 547 -8.45 -25.65 -17.99
C TRP A 547 -9.66 -26.17 -17.22
N PHE A 548 -9.71 -25.97 -15.91
CA PHE A 548 -10.84 -26.37 -15.08
C PHE A 548 -12.15 -25.72 -15.53
N VAL A 549 -12.15 -24.39 -15.74
CA VAL A 549 -13.33 -23.64 -16.20
C VAL A 549 -13.76 -24.09 -17.60
N ARG A 550 -12.82 -24.21 -18.56
CA ARG A 550 -13.14 -24.68 -19.93
C ARG A 550 -13.72 -26.09 -19.93
N ARG A 551 -13.29 -26.97 -19.01
CA ARG A 551 -13.85 -28.33 -18.85
C ARG A 551 -15.28 -28.31 -18.32
N GLN A 552 -15.62 -27.36 -17.43
CA GLN A 552 -17.01 -27.14 -16.99
C GLN A 552 -17.88 -26.60 -18.14
N GLU A 553 -17.41 -25.58 -18.87
CA GLU A 553 -18.11 -25.02 -20.03
C GLU A 553 -18.41 -26.08 -21.10
N ALA A 554 -17.44 -26.95 -21.41
CA ALA A 554 -17.63 -28.04 -22.36
C ALA A 554 -18.68 -29.05 -21.87
N ARG A 555 -18.63 -29.45 -20.60
CA ARG A 555 -19.63 -30.34 -19.99
C ARG A 555 -21.04 -29.74 -20.01
N ALA A 556 -21.18 -28.45 -19.70
CA ALA A 556 -22.46 -27.74 -19.75
C ALA A 556 -23.03 -27.68 -21.18
N LYS A 557 -22.20 -27.38 -22.18
CA LYS A 557 -22.60 -27.37 -23.60
C LYS A 557 -23.02 -28.76 -24.10
N MET A 558 -22.29 -29.82 -23.73
CA MET A 558 -22.66 -31.20 -24.07
C MET A 558 -23.96 -31.65 -23.39
N GLY A 559 -24.15 -31.34 -22.11
CA GLY A 559 -25.39 -31.65 -21.38
C GLY A 559 -26.62 -30.91 -21.94
N ALA A 560 -26.47 -29.63 -22.30
CA ALA A 560 -27.52 -28.86 -22.96
C ALA A 560 -27.88 -29.43 -24.35
N GLY A 561 -26.89 -29.84 -25.13
CA GLY A 561 -27.11 -30.50 -26.43
C GLY A 561 -27.86 -31.83 -26.32
N ALA A 562 -27.51 -32.65 -25.31
CA ALA A 562 -28.22 -33.91 -25.04
C ALA A 562 -29.68 -33.69 -24.63
N GLY A 563 -29.95 -32.70 -23.76
CA GLY A 563 -31.31 -32.34 -23.36
C GLY A 563 -32.17 -31.81 -24.52
N ALA A 564 -31.59 -30.99 -25.40
CA ALA A 564 -32.27 -30.49 -26.60
C ALA A 564 -32.60 -31.62 -27.60
N ALA A 565 -31.68 -32.58 -27.78
CA ALA A 565 -31.92 -33.75 -28.63
C ALA A 565 -33.04 -34.66 -28.09
N GLN A 566 -33.14 -34.81 -26.77
CA GLN A 566 -34.22 -35.58 -26.14
C GLN A 566 -35.58 -34.88 -26.20
N GLY A 567 -35.62 -33.54 -26.18
CA GLY A 567 -36.85 -32.75 -26.36
C GLY A 567 -37.47 -32.94 -27.75
N ASN A 568 -36.67 -32.80 -28.82
CA ASN A 568 -37.14 -32.98 -30.19
C ASN A 568 -37.57 -34.43 -30.53
N GLY A 569 -37.13 -35.42 -29.75
CA GLY A 569 -37.51 -36.82 -29.96
C GLY A 569 -38.99 -37.13 -29.63
N HIS A 570 -39.65 -36.33 -28.79
CA HIS A 570 -41.02 -36.60 -28.35
C HIS A 570 -42.12 -36.06 -29.27
N GLU A 571 -41.84 -35.07 -30.12
CA GLU A 571 -42.82 -34.57 -31.11
C GLU A 571 -42.87 -35.42 -32.39
N ALA A 572 -41.78 -36.10 -32.74
CA ALA A 572 -41.69 -36.89 -33.97
C ALA A 572 -42.57 -38.16 -34.00
N HIS A 573 -43.04 -38.66 -32.85
CA HIS A 573 -43.72 -39.96 -32.78
C HIS A 573 -45.26 -39.90 -32.70
N LYS A 574 -45.88 -38.72 -32.87
CA LYS A 574 -47.33 -38.52 -32.69
C LYS A 574 -48.09 -38.05 -33.96
N VAL A 575 -47.76 -38.59 -35.14
CA VAL A 575 -48.57 -38.41 -36.35
C VAL A 575 -48.76 -39.74 -37.11
N ARG A 576 -50.03 -40.15 -37.24
CA ARG A 576 -50.60 -41.19 -38.13
C ARG A 576 -50.08 -42.64 -38.02
N SER A 577 -50.94 -43.50 -37.46
CA SER A 577 -51.84 -44.33 -38.28
C SER A 577 -52.95 -44.98 -37.44
N HIS A 578 -54.15 -45.09 -38.02
CA HIS A 578 -55.31 -45.79 -37.46
C HIS A 578 -55.95 -46.63 -38.59
N PRO A 579 -56.79 -47.64 -38.28
CA PRO A 579 -56.53 -48.99 -38.79
C PRO A 579 -57.47 -49.45 -39.91
N SER A 580 -57.09 -50.54 -40.56
CA SER A 580 -58.00 -51.44 -41.28
C SER A 580 -57.63 -52.91 -40.98
N SER A 581 -58.66 -53.75 -40.91
CA SER A 581 -58.60 -55.14 -40.44
C SER A 581 -58.49 -56.15 -41.59
N THR A 582 -57.80 -57.28 -41.38
CA THR A 582 -58.39 -58.64 -41.51
C THR A 582 -57.42 -59.78 -41.15
N THR A 583 -57.87 -60.61 -40.21
CA THR A 583 -57.80 -62.09 -40.16
C THR A 583 -56.64 -62.85 -40.83
N SER A 584 -55.78 -63.51 -40.03
CA SER A 584 -55.72 -64.99 -39.97
C SER A 584 -54.68 -65.53 -38.95
N THR A 585 -54.97 -66.71 -38.42
CA THR A 585 -54.16 -67.64 -37.59
C THR A 585 -54.77 -69.03 -37.83
N PRO A 586 -54.14 -70.18 -37.45
CA PRO A 586 -52.85 -70.36 -36.76
C PRO A 586 -51.93 -71.42 -37.44
N GLU A 587 -50.71 -71.60 -36.91
CA GLU A 587 -50.09 -72.93 -36.86
C GLU A 587 -49.17 -73.10 -35.63
N LEU A 588 -48.96 -74.34 -35.19
CA LEU A 588 -48.52 -74.68 -33.84
C LEU A 588 -47.69 -75.99 -33.85
N LYS A 589 -46.42 -75.93 -33.42
CA LYS A 589 -45.53 -77.08 -33.10
C LYS A 589 -44.19 -76.58 -32.53
N SER A 590 -43.37 -77.35 -31.77
CA SER A 590 -43.62 -78.09 -30.52
C SER A 590 -42.28 -78.59 -29.96
N GLN A 591 -42.04 -78.48 -28.64
CA GLN A 591 -41.01 -79.23 -27.85
C GLN A 591 -39.52 -78.92 -28.21
N SER A 592 -38.50 -79.09 -27.34
CA SER A 592 -38.36 -79.71 -26.00
C SER A 592 -37.22 -79.06 -25.18
N GLY A 593 -37.22 -79.21 -23.84
CA GLY A 593 -36.02 -79.06 -22.97
C GLY A 593 -35.49 -80.42 -22.49
N PRO A 594 -34.86 -80.58 -21.30
CA PRO A 594 -34.39 -79.59 -20.33
C PRO A 594 -32.90 -79.84 -19.85
N PRO A 595 -32.54 -79.97 -18.55
CA PRO A 595 -31.87 -78.93 -17.75
C PRO A 595 -30.54 -79.38 -17.09
N HIS A 596 -29.92 -78.56 -16.22
CA HIS A 596 -29.30 -79.01 -14.96
C HIS A 596 -29.11 -77.87 -13.93
N THR A 597 -28.94 -78.23 -12.65
CA THR A 597 -28.95 -77.38 -11.44
C THR A 597 -27.87 -77.84 -10.47
N HIS A 598 -27.28 -76.96 -9.64
CA HIS A 598 -26.71 -77.18 -8.27
C HIS A 598 -25.89 -75.92 -7.83
N THR A 599 -25.57 -75.59 -6.56
CA THR A 599 -26.20 -75.74 -5.21
C THR A 599 -25.28 -75.11 -4.14
N HIS A 600 -25.78 -74.17 -3.29
CA HIS A 600 -25.25 -73.71 -1.95
C HIS A 600 -23.72 -73.32 -1.82
N VAL A 601 -23.12 -72.80 -0.72
CA VAL A 601 -23.42 -72.68 0.74
C VAL A 601 -22.98 -71.29 1.30
N GLU A 602 -23.40 -70.99 2.53
CA GLU A 602 -23.32 -69.77 3.36
C GLU A 602 -22.12 -69.73 4.36
N VAL A 603 -22.14 -68.80 5.35
CA VAL A 603 -21.32 -68.65 6.59
C VAL A 603 -20.11 -67.70 6.44
N VAL A 604 -20.00 -66.49 7.03
CA VAL A 604 -20.26 -65.88 8.38
C VAL A 604 -19.00 -65.84 9.28
N GLY A 605 -18.75 -64.69 9.92
CA GLY A 605 -17.70 -64.41 10.92
C GLY A 605 -16.90 -63.14 10.57
N SER A 606 -17.30 -61.92 10.96
CA SER A 606 -17.15 -61.29 12.29
C SER A 606 -15.71 -61.08 12.75
N ASP A 607 -15.28 -59.81 12.87
CA ASP A 607 -15.06 -59.21 14.20
C ASP A 607 -14.83 -57.68 14.13
N GLN A 608 -15.44 -56.97 15.07
CA GLN A 608 -15.08 -55.60 15.46
C GLN A 608 -14.19 -55.69 16.70
N GLU A 609 -13.26 -54.75 16.91
CA GLU A 609 -13.26 -54.01 18.18
C GLU A 609 -12.58 -52.62 18.18
N LYS A 610 -13.35 -51.65 18.69
CA LYS A 610 -13.05 -50.48 19.54
C LYS A 610 -11.75 -49.65 19.41
N GLN A 611 -11.98 -48.36 19.13
CA GLN A 611 -11.74 -47.22 20.04
C GLN A 611 -10.82 -47.43 21.28
N SER A 612 -9.83 -46.55 21.49
CA SER A 612 -9.99 -45.36 22.38
C SER A 612 -8.68 -44.58 22.63
N GLY A 613 -8.77 -43.25 22.58
CA GLY A 613 -8.14 -42.32 23.54
C GLY A 613 -6.62 -42.18 23.64
N ARG A 614 -6.08 -41.12 23.00
CA ARG A 614 -5.36 -40.06 23.74
C ARG A 614 -5.34 -38.72 22.98
#